data_AF-A0A5S3PSE3-F1
#
_entry.id   AF-A0A5S3PSE3-F1
#
_cell.length_a   1.000
_cell.length_b   1.000
_cell.length_c   1.000
_cell.angle_alpha   90.00
_cell.angle_beta   90.00
_cell.angle_gamma   90.00
#
_symmetry.space_group_name_H-M   'P 1'
#
loop_
_entity.id
_entity.type
_entity.pdbx_description
1 polymer ?
#
loop_
_entity_poly.entity_id
_entity_poly.type
_entity_poly.pdbx_seq_one_letter_code
_entity_poly.pdbx_strand_id
1 'polypeptide(L)'
;MRFSKPTLILIVLTLFLTACSSDDGPSQTDENAKVIGTYTLSAVNVSPAQDANDDGTASTNLLDEMTCITGTLTINTDTSWNLNVIRINVTSITGGLFFIDCGDADTSKGTWTFSNNQLNLNGSFEPTVYNLSGDTLTRQIGDDLPGFQSVAFTK
;
A
#
# COMPACT_ATOMS: atom_id res chain seq x y z
N MET A 1 -47.96 -65.29 48.80
CA MET A 1 -47.92 -64.07 47.96
C MET A 1 -46.65 -63.31 48.25
N ARG A 2 -45.99 -62.82 47.19
CA ARG A 2 -44.57 -62.43 47.13
C ARG A 2 -44.23 -61.10 47.81
N PHE A 3 -42.96 -61.03 48.20
CA PHE A 3 -42.20 -59.91 48.76
C PHE A 3 -41.95 -58.74 47.78
N SER A 4 -41.57 -57.61 48.40
CA SER A 4 -40.50 -56.64 48.06
C SER A 4 -40.81 -55.28 47.40
N LYS A 5 -40.74 -54.24 48.27
CA LYS A 5 -39.93 -52.99 48.29
C LYS A 5 -40.10 -51.87 47.22
N PRO A 6 -40.03 -50.58 47.66
CA PRO A 6 -40.11 -49.40 46.80
C PRO A 6 -38.75 -49.03 46.19
N THR A 7 -38.72 -48.73 44.89
CA THR A 7 -37.51 -48.28 44.20
C THR A 7 -37.48 -46.77 44.06
N LEU A 8 -36.36 -46.24 44.54
CA LEU A 8 -35.83 -44.88 44.59
C LEU A 8 -35.76 -44.19 43.20
N ILE A 9 -36.11 -42.91 43.18
CA ILE A 9 -35.83 -41.88 42.17
C ILE A 9 -34.32 -41.74 41.94
N LEU A 10 -33.82 -41.67 40.69
CA LEU A 10 -32.68 -40.79 40.34
C LEU A 10 -32.32 -40.68 38.83
N ILE A 11 -32.24 -39.42 38.38
CA ILE A 11 -31.32 -38.81 37.39
C ILE A 11 -31.48 -39.06 35.88
N VAL A 12 -32.01 -38.00 35.26
CA VAL A 12 -31.71 -37.38 33.96
C VAL A 12 -30.30 -37.64 33.44
N LEU A 13 -30.17 -38.17 32.21
CA LEU A 13 -28.94 -38.08 31.42
C LEU A 13 -29.25 -37.53 30.02
N THR A 14 -29.22 -36.20 29.94
CA THR A 14 -29.07 -35.43 28.70
C THR A 14 -27.66 -35.63 28.16
N LEU A 15 -27.49 -36.48 27.15
CA LEU A 15 -26.31 -36.42 26.26
C LEU A 15 -26.67 -35.57 25.04
N PHE A 16 -26.36 -34.29 25.15
CA PHE A 16 -26.15 -33.42 23.99
C PHE A 16 -24.96 -34.01 23.22
N LEU A 17 -25.23 -34.59 22.06
CA LEU A 17 -24.19 -34.91 21.08
C LEU A 17 -23.68 -33.58 20.53
N THR A 18 -22.52 -33.17 21.02
CA THR A 18 -21.73 -32.05 20.53
C THR A 18 -21.22 -32.38 19.12
N ALA A 19 -21.91 -31.89 18.09
CA ALA A 19 -21.35 -31.82 16.75
C ALA A 19 -20.38 -30.63 16.69
N CYS A 20 -19.13 -30.86 17.08
CA CYS A 20 -18.03 -29.95 16.76
C CYS A 20 -17.64 -30.25 15.31
N SER A 21 -18.31 -29.61 14.36
CA SER A 21 -17.80 -29.51 12.99
C SER A 21 -16.63 -28.54 13.04
N SER A 22 -15.41 -29.05 13.21
CA SER A 22 -14.21 -28.29 12.88
C SER A 22 -14.21 -28.07 11.37
N ASP A 23 -14.80 -26.95 10.96
CA ASP A 23 -14.65 -26.39 9.63
C ASP A 23 -13.26 -25.76 9.57
N ASP A 24 -12.24 -26.60 9.31
CA ASP A 24 -10.91 -26.13 8.94
C ASP A 24 -10.98 -25.55 7.52
N GLY A 25 -11.58 -24.38 7.41
CA GLY A 25 -11.53 -23.56 6.21
C GLY A 25 -10.08 -23.22 5.87
N PRO A 26 -9.74 -23.03 4.58
CA PRO A 26 -8.38 -22.70 4.18
C PRO A 26 -7.92 -21.46 4.94
N SER A 27 -6.71 -21.52 5.51
CA SER A 27 -6.07 -20.40 6.18
C SER A 27 -6.12 -19.18 5.26
N GLN A 28 -7.02 -18.24 5.56
CA GLN A 28 -7.07 -16.97 4.84
C GLN A 28 -5.71 -16.34 5.04
N THR A 29 -4.93 -16.27 3.96
CA THR A 29 -3.74 -15.42 3.94
C THR A 29 -4.24 -14.02 4.27
N ASP A 30 -3.75 -13.43 5.34
CA ASP A 30 -4.12 -12.07 5.71
C ASP A 30 -3.80 -11.16 4.52
N GLU A 31 -4.84 -10.67 3.84
CA GLU A 31 -4.71 -9.85 2.64
C GLU A 31 -3.86 -8.60 2.92
N ASN A 32 -3.88 -8.12 4.16
CA ASN A 32 -3.06 -7.00 4.62
C ASN A 32 -1.57 -7.33 4.63
N ALA A 33 -1.19 -8.59 4.87
CA ALA A 33 0.21 -9.02 4.87
C ALA A 33 0.89 -8.82 3.50
N LYS A 34 0.12 -8.75 2.40
CA LYS A 34 0.64 -8.50 1.05
C LYS A 34 1.29 -7.12 0.93
N VAL A 35 0.74 -6.12 1.60
CA VAL A 35 1.17 -4.72 1.44
C VAL A 35 2.14 -4.25 2.52
N ILE A 36 2.24 -4.96 3.65
CA ILE A 36 3.18 -4.63 4.73
C ILE A 36 4.63 -4.76 4.25
N GLY A 37 5.45 -3.77 4.60
CA GLY A 37 6.87 -3.74 4.24
C GLY A 37 7.40 -2.34 3.97
N THR A 38 8.65 -2.28 3.52
CA THR A 38 9.33 -1.05 3.12
C THR A 38 9.56 -1.09 1.63
N TYR A 39 9.16 -0.03 0.94
CA TYR A 39 9.27 0.11 -0.50
C TYR A 39 10.17 1.30 -0.83
N THR A 40 11.01 1.14 -1.84
CA THR A 40 11.87 2.19 -2.38
C THR A 40 11.24 2.78 -3.64
N LEU A 41 11.35 4.10 -3.80
CA LEU A 41 10.92 4.80 -5.00
C LEU A 41 11.67 4.23 -6.20
N SER A 42 10.90 3.78 -7.20
CA SER A 42 11.41 3.05 -8.36
C SER A 42 11.04 3.70 -9.69
N ALA A 43 10.03 4.57 -9.71
CA ALA A 43 9.74 5.40 -10.87
C ALA A 43 8.99 6.68 -10.49
N VAL A 44 9.30 7.76 -11.20
CA VAL A 44 8.51 8.99 -11.25
C VAL A 44 8.34 9.34 -12.72
N ASN A 45 7.19 8.97 -13.27
CA ASN A 45 6.93 9.14 -14.70
C ASN A 45 6.31 10.50 -14.98
N VAL A 46 6.82 11.17 -16.01
CA VAL A 46 6.34 12.44 -16.53
C VAL A 46 6.02 12.32 -18.02
N SER A 47 5.14 13.21 -18.49
CA SER A 47 4.90 13.43 -19.91
C SER A 47 4.97 14.94 -20.15
N PRO A 48 5.73 15.42 -21.15
CA PRO A 48 6.56 14.65 -22.07
C PRO A 48 7.86 14.21 -21.38
N ALA A 49 8.67 13.38 -22.05
CA ALA A 49 10.02 13.05 -21.57
C ALA A 49 10.85 14.32 -21.35
N GLN A 50 11.70 14.31 -20.31
CA GLN A 50 12.52 15.45 -19.91
C GLN A 50 14.00 15.03 -19.93
N ASP A 51 14.87 15.91 -20.39
CA ASP A 51 16.33 15.80 -20.28
C ASP A 51 16.75 16.76 -19.15
N ALA A 52 16.70 16.29 -17.91
CA ALA A 52 16.87 17.17 -16.74
C ALA A 52 18.33 17.29 -16.29
N ASN A 53 19.20 16.40 -16.76
CA ASN A 53 20.65 16.43 -16.49
C ASN A 53 21.48 17.03 -17.64
N ASP A 54 20.82 17.47 -18.72
CA ASP A 54 21.44 18.05 -19.93
C ASP A 54 22.46 17.11 -20.60
N ASP A 55 22.25 15.80 -20.54
CA ASP A 55 23.13 14.80 -21.18
C ASP A 55 22.78 14.53 -22.66
N GLY A 56 21.65 15.08 -23.13
CA GLY A 56 21.16 14.95 -24.50
C GLY A 56 20.15 13.81 -24.71
N THR A 57 19.79 13.06 -23.65
CA THR A 57 18.83 11.95 -23.69
C THR A 57 17.66 12.22 -22.77
N ALA A 58 16.49 12.55 -23.33
CA ALA A 58 15.29 12.74 -22.51
C ALA A 58 14.63 11.40 -22.13
N SER A 59 14.27 11.25 -20.85
CA SER A 59 13.55 10.10 -20.32
C SER A 59 12.17 10.46 -19.76
N THR A 60 11.24 9.51 -19.80
CA THR A 60 9.93 9.67 -19.14
C THR A 60 10.01 9.42 -17.64
N ASN A 61 11.01 8.68 -17.17
CA ASN A 61 11.22 8.41 -15.76
C ASN A 61 12.30 9.34 -15.21
N LEU A 62 11.94 10.24 -14.30
CA LEU A 62 12.86 11.23 -13.76
C LEU A 62 14.00 10.63 -12.92
N LEU A 63 13.91 9.37 -12.49
CA LEU A 63 15.01 8.70 -11.80
C LEU A 63 16.19 8.38 -12.73
N ASP A 64 15.95 8.29 -14.04
CA ASP A 64 17.00 8.12 -15.05
C ASP A 64 17.69 9.46 -15.33
N GLU A 65 17.00 10.57 -15.07
CA GLU A 65 17.49 11.93 -15.25
C GLU A 65 18.20 12.47 -14.01
N MET A 66 17.64 12.26 -12.81
CA MET A 66 18.10 12.91 -11.58
C MET A 66 18.31 11.92 -10.44
N THR A 67 19.57 11.75 -10.03
CA THR A 67 19.95 10.83 -8.94
C THR A 67 19.57 11.31 -7.54
N CYS A 68 19.20 12.59 -7.39
CA CYS A 68 18.78 13.16 -6.10
C CYS A 68 17.33 12.80 -5.74
N ILE A 69 16.53 12.33 -6.70
CA ILE A 69 15.16 11.90 -6.44
C ILE A 69 15.21 10.55 -5.72
N THR A 70 14.78 10.56 -4.47
CA THR A 70 14.73 9.36 -3.63
C THR A 70 13.43 9.32 -2.83
N GLY A 71 13.04 8.13 -2.41
CA GLY A 71 11.87 7.98 -1.55
C GLY A 71 11.76 6.60 -0.93
N THR A 72 11.17 6.56 0.26
CA THR A 72 10.89 5.35 1.03
C THR A 72 9.48 5.43 1.59
N LEU A 73 8.67 4.42 1.28
CA LEU A 73 7.34 4.22 1.85
C LEU A 73 7.36 2.98 2.74
N THR A 74 6.96 3.13 4.00
CA THR A 74 6.87 2.04 4.96
C THR A 74 5.42 1.84 5.38
N ILE A 75 4.93 0.61 5.23
CA ILE A 75 3.60 0.16 5.63
C ILE A 75 3.76 -0.77 6.83
N ASN A 76 3.34 -0.33 8.01
CA ASN A 76 3.55 -1.03 9.27
C ASN A 76 2.38 -1.98 9.61
N THR A 77 2.66 -3.00 10.42
CA THR A 77 1.66 -3.96 10.92
C THR A 77 0.64 -3.35 11.88
N ASP A 78 0.95 -2.21 12.50
CA ASP A 78 0.10 -1.49 13.46
C ASP A 78 -0.89 -0.52 12.79
N THR A 79 -1.15 -0.70 11.49
CA THR A 79 -1.98 0.17 10.63
C THR A 79 -1.43 1.57 10.38
N SER A 80 -0.20 1.87 10.82
CA SER A 80 0.48 3.13 10.49
C SER A 80 1.29 3.03 9.20
N TRP A 81 1.52 4.17 8.55
CA TRP A 81 2.48 4.30 7.45
C TRP A 81 3.36 5.54 7.61
N ASN A 82 4.53 5.50 6.99
CA ASN A 82 5.44 6.63 6.88
C ASN A 82 6.01 6.73 5.46
N LEU A 83 6.01 7.93 4.89
CA LEU A 83 6.63 8.27 3.62
C LEU A 83 7.74 9.29 3.88
N ASN A 84 8.91 9.06 3.31
CA ASN A 84 10.00 10.02 3.22
C ASN A 84 10.39 10.15 1.75
N VAL A 85 10.37 11.36 1.19
CA VAL A 85 10.71 11.61 -0.21
C VAL A 85 11.53 12.90 -0.33
N ILE A 86 12.32 13.01 -1.39
CA ILE A 86 12.83 14.30 -1.85
C ILE A 86 11.77 14.93 -2.77
N ARG A 87 11.34 16.15 -2.46
CA ARG A 87 10.38 16.86 -3.31
C ARG A 87 11.00 17.17 -4.67
N ILE A 88 10.16 17.19 -5.69
CA ILE A 88 10.55 17.62 -7.03
C ILE A 88 9.99 19.01 -7.24
N ASN A 89 10.88 19.98 -7.44
CA ASN A 89 10.52 21.34 -7.79
C ASN A 89 10.46 21.46 -9.30
N VAL A 90 9.33 21.92 -9.83
CA VAL A 90 9.15 22.16 -11.26
C VAL A 90 8.90 23.64 -11.46
N THR A 91 9.76 24.28 -12.25
CA THR A 91 9.61 25.68 -12.66
C THR A 91 9.33 25.74 -14.15
N SER A 92 8.16 26.26 -14.53
CA SER A 92 7.87 26.52 -15.95
C SER A 92 8.78 27.61 -16.49
N ILE A 93 9.37 27.33 -17.65
CA ILE A 93 10.05 28.31 -18.50
C ILE A 93 9.07 28.69 -19.64
N THR A 94 9.51 29.54 -20.57
CA THR A 94 8.82 29.86 -21.82
C THR A 94 8.86 28.69 -22.81
N GLY A 95 7.80 28.56 -23.61
CA GLY A 95 7.76 27.59 -24.73
C GLY A 95 7.47 26.14 -24.35
N GLY A 96 6.90 25.88 -23.16
CA GLY A 96 6.61 24.51 -22.70
C GLY A 96 7.84 23.74 -22.22
N LEU A 97 8.91 24.48 -21.91
CA LEU A 97 10.11 23.97 -21.27
C LEU A 97 9.97 24.08 -19.75
N PHE A 98 10.57 23.15 -19.02
CA PHE A 98 10.50 23.09 -17.57
C PHE A 98 11.89 22.87 -17.00
N PHE A 99 12.21 23.61 -15.95
CA PHE A 99 13.37 23.34 -15.12
C PHE A 99 12.93 22.45 -13.95
N ILE A 100 13.59 21.31 -13.78
CA ILE A 100 13.29 20.34 -12.74
C ILE A 100 14.50 20.28 -11.80
N ASP A 101 14.24 20.40 -10.51
CA ASP A 101 15.27 20.36 -9.47
C ASP A 101 14.77 19.58 -8.25
N CYS A 102 15.71 19.08 -7.44
CA CYS A 102 15.42 18.45 -6.17
C CYS A 102 15.23 19.51 -5.08
N GLY A 103 14.07 19.47 -4.44
CA GLY A 103 13.75 20.29 -3.28
C GLY A 103 14.16 19.66 -1.97
N ASP A 104 13.53 20.14 -0.90
CA ASP A 104 13.74 19.62 0.44
C ASP A 104 13.15 18.21 0.63
N ALA A 105 13.67 17.51 1.64
CA ALA A 105 13.06 16.28 2.11
C ALA A 105 11.67 16.57 2.72
N ASP A 106 10.73 15.70 2.42
CA ASP A 106 9.37 15.75 2.92
C ASP A 106 8.97 14.43 3.55
N THR A 107 8.31 14.52 4.70
CA THR A 107 7.87 13.36 5.47
C THR A 107 6.39 13.45 5.74
N SER A 108 5.68 12.38 5.45
CA SER A 108 4.25 12.26 5.71
C SER A 108 3.97 10.94 6.43
N LYS A 109 2.91 10.91 7.24
CA LYS A 109 2.51 9.73 8.00
C LYS A 109 1.02 9.71 8.23
N GLY A 110 0.48 8.54 8.51
CA GLY A 110 -0.92 8.39 8.84
C GLY A 110 -1.31 6.93 9.02
N THR A 111 -2.56 6.61 8.66
CA THR A 111 -3.10 5.25 8.72
C THR A 111 -3.42 4.72 7.34
N TRP A 112 -3.42 3.42 7.15
CA TRP A 112 -3.68 2.81 5.85
C TRP A 112 -4.79 1.77 5.90
N THR A 113 -5.43 1.55 4.75
CA THR A 113 -6.34 0.44 4.51
C THR A 113 -5.97 -0.25 3.20
N PHE A 114 -6.22 -1.56 3.11
CA PHE A 114 -5.94 -2.34 1.91
C PHE A 114 -7.13 -3.21 1.54
N SER A 115 -7.57 -3.12 0.30
CA SER A 115 -8.64 -3.95 -0.24
C SER A 115 -8.57 -3.97 -1.77
N ASN A 116 -8.95 -5.08 -2.41
CA ASN A 116 -9.00 -5.19 -3.87
C ASN A 116 -7.70 -4.74 -4.58
N ASN A 117 -6.55 -5.16 -4.05
CA ASN A 117 -5.23 -4.75 -4.53
C ASN A 117 -4.96 -3.24 -4.49
N GLN A 118 -5.73 -2.47 -3.73
CA GLN A 118 -5.56 -1.04 -3.57
C GLN A 118 -5.19 -0.70 -2.13
N LEU A 119 -4.06 -0.02 -1.98
CA LEU A 119 -3.60 0.58 -0.74
C LEU A 119 -4.07 2.03 -0.70
N ASN A 120 -4.84 2.38 0.33
CA ASN A 120 -5.26 3.75 0.58
C ASN A 120 -4.50 4.30 1.79
N LEU A 121 -3.75 5.38 1.59
CA LEU A 121 -3.06 6.11 2.64
C LEU A 121 -3.93 7.27 3.11
N ASN A 122 -4.36 7.21 4.36
CA ASN A 122 -5.14 8.25 5.03
C ASN A 122 -4.19 9.14 5.86
N GLY A 123 -4.54 10.41 6.03
CA GLY A 123 -3.74 11.39 6.77
C GLY A 123 -2.72 12.15 5.92
N SER A 124 -2.65 11.87 4.61
CA SER A 124 -2.02 12.74 3.62
C SER A 124 -2.94 13.93 3.26
N PHE A 125 -2.36 15.00 2.70
CA PHE A 125 -3.10 16.19 2.28
C PHE A 125 -4.16 15.88 1.21
N GLU A 126 -3.86 14.93 0.33
CA GLU A 126 -4.80 14.40 -0.67
C GLU A 126 -5.00 12.89 -0.46
N PRO A 127 -6.19 12.34 -0.76
CA PRO A 127 -6.40 10.90 -0.81
C PRO A 127 -5.36 10.24 -1.72
N THR A 128 -4.56 9.34 -1.16
CA THR A 128 -3.45 8.71 -1.88
C THR A 128 -3.72 7.22 -2.02
N VAL A 129 -4.01 6.80 -3.26
CA VAL A 129 -4.33 5.40 -3.59
C VAL A 129 -3.23 4.82 -4.48
N TYR A 130 -2.69 3.66 -4.08
CA TYR A 130 -1.75 2.86 -4.86
C TYR A 130 -2.39 1.53 -5.27
N ASN A 131 -2.14 1.09 -6.49
CA ASN A 131 -2.45 -0.26 -6.94
C ASN A 131 -1.23 -1.16 -6.68
N LEU A 132 -1.45 -2.31 -6.06
CA LEU A 132 -0.44 -3.34 -5.83
C LEU A 132 -0.46 -4.37 -6.97
N SER A 133 0.68 -4.51 -7.64
CA SER A 133 0.93 -5.56 -8.62
C SER A 133 2.29 -6.21 -8.33
N GLY A 134 2.28 -7.46 -7.87
CA GLY A 134 3.48 -8.08 -7.31
C GLY A 134 3.98 -7.31 -6.09
N ASP A 135 5.23 -6.86 -6.14
CA ASP A 135 5.89 -6.07 -5.09
C ASP A 135 5.91 -4.56 -5.39
N THR A 136 5.20 -4.12 -6.43
CA THR A 136 5.16 -2.72 -6.85
C THR A 136 3.83 -2.06 -6.52
N LEU A 137 3.91 -0.91 -5.84
CA LEU A 137 2.81 0.01 -5.57
C LEU A 137 2.86 1.15 -6.59
N THR A 138 1.82 1.31 -7.41
CA THR A 138 1.74 2.38 -8.41
C THR A 138 0.55 3.30 -8.15
N ARG A 139 0.83 4.59 -8.03
CA ARG A 139 -0.17 5.66 -8.00
C ARG A 139 -0.21 6.35 -9.36
N GLN A 140 -1.40 6.40 -9.96
CA GLN A 140 -1.66 7.22 -11.13
C GLN A 140 -2.01 8.64 -10.67
N ILE A 141 -1.48 9.64 -11.36
CA ILE A 141 -1.71 11.07 -11.08
C ILE A 141 -2.52 11.67 -12.23
N GLY A 142 -2.01 11.55 -13.47
CA GLY A 142 -2.75 11.91 -14.68
C GLY A 142 -2.76 13.40 -15.03
N ASP A 143 -1.75 14.16 -14.61
CA ASP A 143 -1.61 15.57 -15.02
C ASP A 143 -1.06 15.68 -16.47
N ASP A 144 -1.40 16.73 -17.23
CA ASP A 144 -0.85 17.00 -18.57
C ASP A 144 0.18 18.16 -18.57
N LEU A 145 1.38 17.84 -19.06
CA LEU A 145 2.61 18.60 -19.36
C LEU A 145 3.13 19.72 -18.39
N PRO A 146 4.33 19.54 -17.76
CA PRO A 146 5.12 18.32 -17.67
C PRO A 146 4.46 17.49 -16.56
N GLY A 147 3.29 16.98 -16.87
CA GLY A 147 2.40 16.45 -15.86
C GLY A 147 2.98 15.14 -15.35
N PHE A 148 3.09 15.04 -14.03
CA PHE A 148 3.37 13.78 -13.38
C PHE A 148 2.28 12.79 -13.79
N GLN A 149 2.69 11.69 -14.39
CA GLN A 149 1.79 10.63 -14.87
C GLN A 149 1.54 9.63 -13.75
N SER A 150 2.62 9.15 -13.14
CA SER A 150 2.55 8.11 -12.12
C SER A 150 3.78 8.08 -11.24
N VAL A 151 3.63 7.57 -10.02
CA VAL A 151 4.73 7.29 -9.11
C VAL A 151 4.66 5.82 -8.69
N ALA A 152 5.81 5.13 -8.66
CA ALA A 152 5.89 3.73 -8.29
C ALA A 152 6.95 3.45 -7.20
N PHE A 153 6.59 2.66 -6.20
CA PHE A 153 7.48 2.16 -5.17
C PHE A 153 7.55 0.62 -5.24
N THR A 154 8.73 0.04 -5.10
CA THR A 154 8.96 -1.41 -5.16
C THR A 154 9.66 -1.91 -3.90
N LYS A 155 9.23 -3.07 -3.40
CA LYS A 155 9.77 -3.75 -2.21
C LYS A 155 11.06 -4.51 -2.50
#